data_AF-Q8ESB0-F1
#
_entry.id   AF-Q8ESB0-F1
#
_cell.length_a   1.000
_cell.length_b   1.000
_cell.length_c   1.000
_cell.angle_alpha   90.00
_cell.angle_beta   90.00
_cell.angle_gamma   90.00
#
_symmetry.space_group_name_H-M   'P 1'
#
loop_
_entity.id
_entity.type
_entity.pdbx_description
1 polymer ?
#
loop_
_entity_poly.entity_id
_entity_poly.type
_entity_poly.pdbx_seq_one_letter_code
_entity_poly.pdbx_strand_id
1 'polypeptide(L)'
;MGTWRSLPLRTQDAGDINQDSVIDIIDALLMVKYWGSDKQAADFNFDGTGDKKDFELLAANFLKIDPGVKEVPKKTRKHNGKTLDDVKEMLDIS
;
A
#
# COMPACT_ATOMS: atom_id res chain seq x y z
N MET A 1 -11.56 18.01 -35.12
CA MET A 1 -10.28 17.61 -34.50
C MET A 1 -10.43 17.80 -32.99
N GLY A 2 -10.38 16.71 -32.22
CA GLY A 2 -10.39 16.80 -30.75
C GLY A 2 -9.00 17.12 -30.22
N THR A 3 -8.89 18.07 -29.31
CA THR A 3 -7.65 18.39 -28.61
C THR A 3 -7.44 17.39 -27.47
N TRP A 4 -6.48 16.48 -27.61
CA TRP A 4 -6.06 15.65 -26.49
C TRP A 4 -5.30 16.52 -25.49
N ARG A 5 -5.90 16.80 -24.33
CA ARG A 5 -5.18 17.39 -23.20
C ARG A 5 -4.42 16.28 -22.47
N SER A 6 -3.10 16.37 -22.46
CA SER A 6 -2.28 15.58 -21.54
C SER A 6 -2.52 16.09 -20.13
N LEU A 7 -3.26 15.33 -19.33
CA LEU A 7 -3.34 15.58 -17.89
C LEU A 7 -2.07 14.98 -17.26
N PRO A 8 -1.32 15.73 -16.42
CA PRO A 8 -0.27 15.13 -15.62
C PRO A 8 -0.94 14.20 -14.60
N LEU A 9 -0.98 12.91 -14.92
CA LEU A 9 -1.44 11.89 -13.98
C LEU A 9 -0.32 11.69 -12.95
N ARG A 10 -0.65 11.93 -11.68
CA ARG A 10 0.22 11.63 -10.56
C ARG A 10 0.28 10.11 -10.42
N THR A 11 1.47 9.55 -10.54
CA THR A 11 1.73 8.14 -10.25
C THR A 11 1.89 7.99 -8.75
N GLN A 12 1.03 7.19 -8.13
CA GLN A 12 1.14 6.79 -6.73
C GLN A 12 1.43 5.29 -6.69
N ASP A 13 2.41 4.90 -5.87
CA ASP A 13 2.77 3.51 -5.70
C ASP A 13 1.65 2.76 -4.97
N ALA A 14 1.44 1.48 -5.31
CA ALA A 14 0.47 0.63 -4.63
C ALA A 14 0.90 0.37 -3.18
N GLY A 15 -0.07 0.29 -2.27
CA GLY A 15 0.15 -0.03 -0.86
C GLY A 15 -0.16 1.09 0.13
N ASP A 16 -0.55 2.28 -0.32
CA ASP A 16 -1.06 3.37 0.55
C ASP A 16 -2.57 3.20 0.74
N ILE A 17 -2.95 2.42 1.74
CA ILE A 17 -4.35 2.01 1.99
C ILE A 17 -5.09 3.09 2.75
N ASN A 18 -4.44 3.74 3.71
CA ASN A 18 -5.05 4.78 4.53
C ASN A 18 -5.07 6.17 3.82
N GLN A 19 -4.43 6.27 2.65
CA GLN A 19 -4.34 7.48 1.82
C GLN A 19 -3.63 8.64 2.51
N ASP A 20 -2.65 8.34 3.38
CA ASP A 20 -1.84 9.35 4.05
C ASP A 20 -0.62 9.81 3.25
N SER A 21 -0.46 9.30 2.01
CA SER A 21 0.63 9.56 1.08
C SER A 21 1.97 8.91 1.45
N VAL A 22 1.96 7.97 2.39
CA VAL A 22 3.11 7.16 2.80
C VAL A 22 2.70 5.70 2.85
N ILE A 23 3.56 4.82 2.37
CA ILE A 23 3.36 3.39 2.48
C ILE A 23 4.13 2.91 3.70
N ASP A 24 3.45 2.53 4.76
CA ASP A 24 4.09 2.18 6.02
C ASP A 24 3.40 1.02 6.78
N ILE A 25 3.82 0.78 8.02
CA ILE A 25 3.30 -0.35 8.81
C ILE A 25 1.79 -0.26 9.07
N ILE A 26 1.23 0.95 9.05
CA ILE A 26 -0.21 1.17 9.24
C ILE A 26 -0.96 0.55 8.06
N ASP A 27 -0.46 0.71 6.83
CA ASP A 27 -1.04 0.06 5.65
C ASP A 27 -0.94 -1.46 5.76
N ALA A 28 0.25 -1.98 6.09
CA ALA A 28 0.42 -3.43 6.25
C ALA A 28 -0.57 -4.01 7.28
N LEU A 29 -0.85 -3.30 8.38
CA LEU A 29 -1.84 -3.70 9.39
C LEU A 29 -3.29 -3.57 8.89
N LEU A 30 -3.59 -2.58 8.04
CA LEU A 30 -4.90 -2.44 7.42
C LEU A 30 -5.16 -3.54 6.39
N MET A 31 -4.13 -3.98 5.68
CA MET A 31 -4.22 -5.10 4.73
C MET A 31 -4.70 -6.38 5.42
N VAL A 32 -4.17 -6.68 6.62
CA VAL A 32 -4.59 -7.84 7.44
C VAL A 32 -6.09 -7.86 7.67
N LYS A 33 -6.74 -6.70 7.83
CA LYS A 33 -8.19 -6.60 8.04
C LYS A 33 -9.00 -7.07 6.83
N TYR A 34 -8.44 -6.97 5.63
CA TYR A 34 -9.13 -7.26 4.36
C TYR A 34 -8.48 -8.40 3.58
N TRP A 35 -7.56 -9.14 4.21
CA TRP A 35 -6.85 -10.25 3.59
C TRP A 35 -7.80 -11.31 3.02
N GLY A 36 -7.49 -11.80 1.80
CA GLY A 36 -8.33 -12.75 1.07
C GLY A 36 -9.62 -12.16 0.47
N SER A 37 -9.84 -10.84 0.53
CA SER A 37 -10.97 -10.17 -0.11
C SER A 37 -10.59 -9.46 -1.40
N ASP A 38 -11.58 -9.17 -2.24
CA ASP A 38 -11.48 -8.38 -3.48
C ASP A 38 -11.48 -6.86 -3.25
N LYS A 39 -11.34 -6.42 -1.99
CA LYS A 39 -11.32 -5.00 -1.66
C LYS A 39 -9.99 -4.42 -2.13
N GLN A 40 -10.04 -3.24 -2.75
CA GLN A 40 -8.86 -2.46 -3.14
C GLN A 40 -7.85 -2.24 -1.99
N ALA A 41 -8.28 -2.35 -0.73
CA ALA A 41 -7.41 -2.29 0.45
C ALA A 41 -6.53 -3.54 0.65
N ALA A 42 -6.74 -4.62 -0.10
CA ALA A 42 -5.96 -5.85 -0.04
C ALA A 42 -5.62 -6.41 -1.43
N ASP A 43 -6.46 -6.18 -2.44
CA ASP A 43 -6.24 -6.57 -3.84
C ASP A 43 -5.74 -5.35 -4.64
N PHE A 44 -4.42 -5.18 -4.69
CA PHE A 44 -3.75 -4.07 -5.39
C PHE A 44 -3.47 -4.39 -6.86
N ASN A 45 -3.31 -5.68 -7.18
CA ASN A 45 -3.06 -6.15 -8.54
C ASN A 45 -4.37 -6.39 -9.33
N PHE A 46 -5.53 -6.31 -8.67
CA PHE A 46 -6.88 -6.48 -9.21
C PHE A 46 -7.13 -7.88 -9.79
N ASP A 47 -6.57 -8.93 -9.19
CA ASP A 47 -6.78 -10.33 -9.57
C ASP A 47 -7.99 -10.98 -8.88
N GLY A 48 -8.68 -10.24 -8.01
CA GLY A 48 -9.91 -10.63 -7.33
C GLY A 48 -9.70 -11.17 -5.93
N THR A 49 -8.46 -11.22 -5.41
CA THR A 49 -8.20 -11.61 -4.03
C THR A 49 -6.92 -10.98 -3.49
N GLY A 50 -6.99 -10.38 -2.31
CA GLY A 50 -5.81 -9.90 -1.62
C GLY A 50 -4.96 -11.06 -1.11
N ASP A 51 -3.87 -11.36 -1.81
CA ASP A 51 -2.98 -12.48 -1.52
C ASP A 51 -1.50 -12.06 -1.38
N LYS A 52 -0.62 -13.05 -1.36
CA LYS A 52 0.83 -12.84 -1.23
C LYS A 52 1.39 -11.88 -2.27
N LYS A 53 0.88 -11.86 -3.50
CA LYS A 53 1.32 -10.93 -4.56
C LYS A 53 1.04 -9.49 -4.19
N ASP A 54 -0.12 -9.23 -3.58
CA ASP A 54 -0.47 -7.88 -3.11
C ASP A 54 0.40 -7.47 -1.93
N PHE A 55 0.75 -8.40 -1.05
CA PHE A 55 1.67 -8.10 0.04
C PHE A 55 3.08 -7.80 -0.49
N GLU A 56 3.54 -8.53 -1.52
CA GLU A 56 4.82 -8.25 -2.18
C GLU A 56 4.84 -6.86 -2.82
N LEU A 57 3.73 -6.41 -3.42
CA LEU A 57 3.59 -5.04 -3.93
C LEU A 57 3.72 -3.99 -2.82
N LEU A 58 3.04 -4.21 -1.69
CA LEU A 58 3.13 -3.32 -0.52
C LEU A 58 4.57 -3.30 0.03
N ALA A 59 5.18 -4.48 0.20
CA ALA A 59 6.53 -4.61 0.73
C ALA A 59 7.58 -3.96 -0.19
N ALA A 60 7.43 -4.08 -1.51
CA ALA A 60 8.32 -3.44 -2.49
C ALA A 60 8.25 -1.91 -2.43
N ASN A 61 7.12 -1.36 -1.98
CA ASN A 61 6.89 0.08 -1.86
C ASN A 61 6.99 0.61 -0.42
N PHE A 62 7.35 -0.24 0.54
CA PHE A 62 7.43 0.12 1.95
C PHE A 62 8.39 1.31 2.20
N LEU A 63 7.93 2.29 2.97
CA LEU A 63 8.59 3.56 3.30
C LEU A 63 8.75 4.54 2.14
N LYS A 64 8.08 4.31 1.02
CA LYS A 64 7.93 5.31 -0.04
C LYS A 64 6.91 6.35 0.35
N ILE A 65 7.16 7.56 -0.14
CA ILE A 65 6.30 8.73 0.05
C ILE A 65 5.92 9.18 -1.34
N ASP A 66 4.69 9.63 -1.50
CA ASP A 66 4.26 10.16 -2.78
C ASP A 66 5.05 11.45 -3.13
N PRO A 67 5.68 11.50 -4.32
CA PRO A 67 6.55 12.62 -4.73
C PRO A 67 5.81 13.95 -4.91
N GLY A 68 4.47 13.93 -5.02
CA GLY A 68 3.63 15.12 -5.15
C GLY A 68 3.36 15.84 -3.83
N VAL A 69 3.73 15.28 -2.68
CA VAL A 69 3.45 15.87 -1.37
C VAL A 69 4.53 16.85 -0.97
N LYS A 70 4.12 18.11 -0.71
CA LYS A 70 5.02 19.17 -0.25
C LYS A 70 5.44 18.99 1.21
N GLU A 71 4.54 18.48 2.04
CA GLU A 71 4.76 18.21 3.47
C GLU A 71 4.82 16.71 3.71
N VAL A 72 6.04 16.18 3.77
CA VAL A 72 6.29 14.75 3.92
C VAL A 72 5.76 14.25 5.28
N PRO A 73 4.80 13.32 5.31
CA PRO A 73 4.35 12.70 6.55
C PRO A 73 5.45 11.80 7.12
N LYS A 74 5.43 11.61 8.44
CA LYS A 74 6.45 10.82 9.12
C LYS A 74 6.17 9.33 8.93
N LYS A 75 6.90 8.70 8.01
CA LYS A 75 6.84 7.25 7.78
C LYS A 75 7.22 6.42 9.00
N THR A 76 6.44 5.38 9.27
CA THR A 76 6.56 4.54 10.46
C THR A 76 6.90 3.09 10.10
N ARG A 77 8.04 2.59 10.60
CA ARG A 77 8.45 1.18 10.42
C ARG A 77 7.81 0.22 11.41
N LYS A 78 7.30 0.74 12.53
CA LYS A 78 6.81 -0.05 13.67
C LYS A 78 5.64 0.64 14.33
N HIS A 79 4.54 -0.08 14.49
CA HIS A 79 3.34 0.43 15.16
C HIS A 79 2.86 -0.58 16.20
N ASN A 80 2.60 -0.14 17.43
CA ASN A 80 2.17 -0.98 18.55
C ASN A 80 3.05 -2.24 18.75
N GLY A 81 4.37 -2.12 18.60
CA GLY A 81 5.28 -3.26 18.76
C GLY A 81 5.50 -4.08 17.49
N LYS A 82 4.66 -3.92 16.45
CA LYS A 82 4.64 -4.76 15.25
C LYS A 82 5.45 -4.16 14.11
N THR A 83 6.06 -5.02 13.32
CA THR A 83 6.89 -4.77 12.15
C THR A 83 6.30 -5.47 10.93
N LEU A 84 6.88 -5.21 9.75
CA LEU A 84 6.42 -5.85 8.52
C LEU A 84 6.59 -7.38 8.55
N ASP A 85 7.60 -7.89 9.25
CA ASP A 85 7.79 -9.33 9.42
C ASP A 85 6.71 -9.95 10.33
N ASP A 86 6.32 -9.25 11.40
CA ASP A 86 5.18 -9.68 12.22
C ASP A 86 3.88 -9.75 11.41
N VAL A 87 3.72 -8.88 10.39
CA VAL A 87 2.55 -8.92 9.50
C VAL A 87 2.59 -10.14 8.58
N LYS A 88 3.77 -10.51 8.05
CA LYS A 88 3.91 -11.75 7.26
C LYS A 88 3.50 -12.98 8.05
N GLU A 89 3.89 -13.04 9.32
CA GLU A 89 3.51 -14.12 10.23
C GLU A 89 2.00 -14.13 10.48
N MET A 90 1.34 -12.97 10.62
CA MET A 90 -0.12 -12.89 10.78
C MET A 90 -0.90 -13.39 9.57
N LEU A 91 -0.33 -13.22 8.39
CA LEU A 91 -0.95 -13.58 7.11
C LEU A 91 -0.60 -15.01 6.68
N ASP A 92 0.28 -15.69 7.42
CA ASP A 92 0.81 -17.03 7.10
C ASP A 92 1.47 -17.10 5.71
N ILE A 93 2.24 -16.05 5.35
CA ILE A 93 2.93 -15.91 4.04
C ILE A 93 4.45 -15.95 4.13
N SER A 94 4.97 -16.32 5.31
CA SER A 94 6.38 -16.41 5.70
C SER A 94 7.26 -17.18 4.72
#